data_AF-A0A8T4VXP6-F1
#
_entry.id   AF-A0A8T4VXP6-F1
#
_cell.length_a   1.000
_cell.length_b   1.000
_cell.length_c   1.000
_cell.angle_alpha   90.00
_cell.angle_beta   90.00
_cell.angle_gamma   90.00
#
_symmetry.space_group_name_H-M   'P 1'
#
loop_
_entity.id
_entity.type
_entity.pdbx_description
1 polymer ?
#
loop_
_entity_poly.entity_id
_entity_poly.type
_entity_poly.pdbx_seq_one_letter_code
_entity_poly.pdbx_strand_id
1 'polypeptide(L)'
;MNVNRRQVLAAIAGIGSIGAVAGSGTGAVFQSRSGFDVALQSGILDLAVSYDIVSGPGADDPETNHGTVNGPRLDIPIGSLDESNPAGRTDVTFSLPESAQPNNPAALWLATDCPIPASTALAEAVTLRLSTVDCDTGETHASIISGSLRSVAEAMQTGVRIDGDPTTAPVECLTDQVCVSFEYELTGYVGTETVELPLWFGAVQCRNDLATNPFGDREPQPCPPGEDCPCCRTLGKLELEAGTPGMDESFIEPGTYAFTEGDTSYGLEIYAIETKDGGTETTGVAFRLVNLEFPDGLVPSLCTVAVKGGRGFVQYDGDESTAADTAGLPTTSPDGIVSAPTGKAISHITVCVCTTESPEDCDGCGDPSLPGLESVGALLDPREGGR
;
A
#
# COMPACT_ATOMS: atom_id res chain seq x y z
N MET A 1 -3.76 -49.09 33.25
CA MET A 1 -4.21 -48.90 31.84
C MET A 1 -3.29 -47.86 31.24
N ASN A 2 -2.60 -48.24 30.16
CA ASN A 2 -1.56 -47.44 29.53
C ASN A 2 -2.21 -46.39 28.61
N VAL A 3 -1.95 -45.12 28.88
CA VAL A 3 -2.28 -44.02 27.97
C VAL A 3 -1.11 -43.91 26.99
N ASN A 4 -1.41 -44.01 25.68
CA ASN A 4 -0.43 -44.02 24.60
C ASN A 4 0.00 -42.58 24.24
N ARG A 5 1.26 -42.43 23.81
CA ARG A 5 2.05 -41.20 23.60
C ARG A 5 1.57 -40.25 22.47
N ARG A 6 0.28 -40.19 22.12
CA ARG A 6 -0.17 -39.56 20.86
C ARG A 6 -1.04 -38.30 20.92
N GLN A 7 -1.17 -37.63 22.07
CA GLN A 7 -1.93 -36.36 22.12
C GLN A 7 -1.26 -35.34 23.03
N VAL A 8 -0.14 -34.80 22.57
CA VAL A 8 0.36 -33.51 23.03
C VAL A 8 0.92 -32.83 21.79
N LEU A 9 0.20 -31.84 21.26
CA LEU A 9 0.69 -30.68 20.48
C LEU A 9 -0.51 -30.03 19.78
N ALA A 10 -1.11 -29.02 20.42
CA ALA A 10 -1.90 -27.96 19.79
C ALA A 10 -2.28 -26.95 20.87
N ALA A 11 -1.44 -25.92 21.06
CA ALA A 11 -1.77 -24.63 21.66
C ALA A 11 -0.47 -23.87 21.91
N ILE A 12 0.00 -23.11 20.91
CA ILE A 12 0.91 -21.99 21.15
C ILE A 12 0.37 -20.82 20.33
N ALA A 13 -0.25 -19.88 21.04
CA ALA A 13 -0.44 -18.51 20.60
C ALA A 13 0.47 -17.65 21.46
N GLY A 14 1.27 -16.76 20.85
CA GLY A 14 1.87 -15.65 21.57
C GLY A 14 3.24 -15.18 21.08
N ILE A 15 3.21 -13.96 20.51
CA ILE A 15 4.18 -12.86 20.62
C ILE A 15 5.47 -12.97 19.78
N GLY A 16 5.68 -11.92 18.98
CA GLY A 16 6.73 -11.82 17.97
C GLY A 16 8.08 -11.25 18.41
N SER A 17 9.03 -11.41 17.47
CA SER A 17 10.41 -10.88 17.34
C SER A 17 11.42 -11.44 18.37
N ILE A 18 12.64 -11.86 18.04
CA ILE A 18 13.63 -11.52 17.00
C ILE A 18 14.49 -12.78 16.72
N GLY A 19 15.02 -12.98 15.50
CA GLY A 19 16.27 -13.76 15.36
C GLY A 19 16.54 -14.39 14.01
N ALA A 20 17.46 -13.78 13.26
CA ALA A 20 18.15 -14.38 12.14
C ALA A 20 18.93 -15.66 12.51
N VAL A 21 19.28 -16.41 11.45
CA VAL A 21 20.42 -17.33 11.26
C VAL A 21 20.09 -18.82 11.12
N ALA A 22 20.60 -19.34 10.00
CA ALA A 22 20.71 -20.71 9.56
C ALA A 22 21.21 -21.72 10.60
N GLY A 23 20.85 -22.99 10.37
CA GLY A 23 21.67 -24.13 10.77
C GLY A 23 21.00 -25.13 11.73
N SER A 24 20.55 -26.24 11.15
CA SER A 24 20.50 -27.60 11.73
C SER A 24 20.45 -27.76 13.25
N GLY A 25 19.33 -28.27 13.77
CA GLY A 25 19.30 -28.94 15.08
C GLY A 25 17.92 -28.95 15.72
N THR A 26 17.27 -30.11 15.69
CA THR A 26 16.02 -30.36 16.43
C THR A 26 16.29 -30.27 17.94
N GLY A 27 15.62 -29.35 18.64
CA GLY A 27 15.68 -29.25 20.09
C GLY A 27 14.71 -28.20 20.64
N ALA A 28 13.46 -28.60 20.89
CA ALA A 28 12.48 -27.74 21.54
C ALA A 28 12.86 -27.53 23.02
N VAL A 29 13.38 -26.34 23.35
CA VAL A 29 13.60 -25.90 24.72
C VAL A 29 12.35 -25.13 25.16
N PHE A 30 11.48 -25.80 25.93
CA PHE A 30 10.36 -25.13 26.60
C PHE A 30 10.89 -24.37 27.82
N GLN A 31 11.02 -23.05 27.72
CA GLN A 31 11.12 -22.21 28.90
C GLN A 31 9.72 -21.74 29.31
N SER A 32 9.26 -22.32 30.41
CA SER A 32 7.98 -22.02 31.06
C SER A 32 8.06 -20.68 31.79
N ARG A 33 7.17 -19.73 31.47
CA ARG A 33 6.44 -18.85 32.41
C ARG A 33 5.54 -17.85 31.68
N SER A 34 4.30 -18.25 31.45
CA SER A 34 3.13 -17.39 31.54
C SER A 34 1.91 -18.29 31.69
N GLY A 35 1.05 -18.00 32.68
CA GLY A 35 -0.15 -18.79 32.92
C GLY A 35 -1.17 -18.49 31.82
N PHE A 36 -1.59 -19.52 31.10
CA PHE A 36 -2.71 -19.47 30.17
C PHE A 36 -3.86 -20.30 30.73
N ASP A 37 -5.07 -19.73 30.76
CA ASP A 37 -6.31 -20.49 30.74
C ASP A 37 -6.46 -21.03 29.30
N VAL A 38 -6.01 -22.26 29.06
CA VAL A 38 -6.23 -22.94 27.77
C VAL A 38 -7.55 -23.70 27.85
N ALA A 39 -8.62 -23.10 27.33
CA ALA A 39 -9.83 -23.86 27.03
C ALA A 39 -9.60 -24.67 25.76
N LEU A 40 -9.69 -26.00 25.87
CA LEU A 40 -9.77 -26.90 24.70
C LEU A 40 -11.13 -26.66 24.03
N GLN A 41 -11.17 -25.81 23.00
CA GLN A 41 -12.38 -25.59 22.23
C GLN A 41 -12.56 -26.77 21.26
N SER A 42 -13.53 -27.65 21.58
CA SER A 42 -13.93 -28.73 20.69
C SER A 42 -14.51 -28.16 19.39
N GLY A 43 -14.09 -28.68 18.24
CA GLY A 43 -14.68 -28.34 16.94
C GLY A 43 -13.75 -27.62 15.96
N ILE A 44 -12.53 -27.25 16.36
CA ILE A 44 -11.51 -26.73 15.44
C ILE A 44 -10.93 -27.90 14.63
N LEU A 45 -10.84 -27.72 13.32
CA LEU A 45 -10.28 -28.69 12.37
C LEU A 45 -8.90 -28.24 11.88
N ASP A 46 -8.03 -29.21 11.66
CA ASP A 46 -6.75 -28.98 11.00
C ASP A 46 -6.97 -28.86 9.49
N LEU A 47 -6.18 -28.01 8.82
CA LEU A 47 -6.27 -27.76 7.37
C LEU A 47 -4.93 -28.08 6.72
N ALA A 48 -4.98 -28.72 5.56
CA ALA A 48 -3.84 -28.74 4.66
C ALA A 48 -3.92 -27.49 3.77
N VAL A 49 -2.91 -26.62 3.90
CA VAL A 49 -2.86 -25.34 3.21
C VAL A 49 -1.64 -25.29 2.29
N SER A 50 -1.87 -24.93 1.04
CA SER A 50 -0.82 -24.69 0.04
C SER A 50 -1.03 -23.36 -0.65
N TYR A 51 0.03 -22.83 -1.24
CA TYR A 51 -0.03 -21.60 -2.03
C TYR A 51 0.73 -21.77 -3.35
N ASP A 52 0.32 -20.99 -4.34
CA ASP A 52 0.95 -20.86 -5.65
C ASP A 52 1.03 -19.37 -6.03
N ILE A 53 2.23 -18.86 -6.31
CA ILE A 53 2.48 -17.50 -6.79
C ILE A 53 2.29 -17.51 -8.31
N VAL A 54 1.13 -17.02 -8.75
CA VAL A 54 0.68 -17.07 -10.16
C VAL A 54 1.36 -16.00 -10.99
N SER A 55 1.57 -14.81 -10.43
CA SER A 55 2.22 -13.68 -11.09
C SER A 55 2.86 -12.73 -10.09
N GLY A 56 3.74 -11.86 -10.59
CA GLY A 56 4.48 -10.88 -9.79
C GLY A 56 5.76 -11.45 -9.18
N PRO A 57 6.32 -10.76 -8.17
CA PRO A 57 7.59 -11.15 -7.57
C PRO A 57 7.57 -12.58 -7.02
N GLY A 58 8.52 -13.39 -7.46
CA GLY A 58 8.67 -14.79 -7.02
C GLY A 58 7.95 -15.82 -7.90
N ALA A 59 7.10 -15.43 -8.85
CA ALA A 59 6.37 -16.36 -9.73
C ALA A 59 7.28 -17.21 -10.64
N ASP A 60 8.40 -16.63 -11.09
CA ASP A 60 9.37 -17.27 -11.99
C ASP A 60 10.38 -18.18 -11.27
N ASP A 61 10.40 -18.19 -9.94
CA ASP A 61 11.32 -19.04 -9.16
C ASP A 61 10.62 -20.35 -8.75
N PRO A 62 10.96 -21.49 -9.38
CA PRO A 62 10.32 -22.77 -9.09
C PRO A 62 10.56 -23.30 -7.67
N GLU A 63 11.52 -22.76 -6.92
CA GLU A 63 11.78 -23.16 -5.54
C GLU A 63 10.90 -22.41 -4.52
N THR A 64 10.36 -21.24 -4.90
CA THR A 64 9.58 -20.39 -4.00
C THR A 64 8.17 -20.08 -4.48
N ASN A 65 7.88 -20.31 -5.77
CA ASN A 65 6.59 -19.99 -6.38
C ASN A 65 5.45 -20.91 -5.94
N HIS A 66 5.72 -21.95 -5.16
CA HIS A 66 4.71 -22.79 -4.54
C HIS A 66 5.19 -23.29 -3.19
N GLY A 67 4.26 -23.65 -2.31
CA GLY A 67 4.62 -24.18 -0.99
C GLY A 67 3.45 -24.71 -0.18
N THR A 68 3.78 -25.25 0.99
CA THR A 68 2.79 -25.70 1.98
C THR A 68 2.99 -24.95 3.28
N VAL A 69 1.88 -24.64 3.94
CA VAL A 69 1.85 -23.85 5.16
C VAL A 69 1.68 -24.78 6.35
N ASN A 70 2.51 -24.59 7.36
CA ASN A 70 2.48 -25.39 8.58
C ASN A 70 2.00 -24.53 9.75
N GLY A 71 0.90 -24.96 10.37
CA GLY A 71 0.29 -24.25 11.50
C GLY A 71 -0.73 -23.18 11.06
N PRO A 72 -1.22 -22.34 11.99
CA PRO A 72 -2.40 -21.50 11.77
C PRO A 72 -2.12 -20.15 11.10
N ARG A 73 -0.86 -19.88 10.71
CA ARG A 73 -0.42 -18.61 10.12
C ARG A 73 0.02 -18.85 8.69
N LEU A 74 -0.46 -18.02 7.78
CA LEU A 74 -0.06 -17.98 6.38
C LEU A 74 1.08 -16.97 6.23
N ASP A 75 2.25 -17.46 5.82
CA ASP A 75 3.41 -16.64 5.45
C ASP A 75 3.71 -16.91 3.96
N ILE A 76 3.41 -15.94 3.10
CA ILE A 76 3.68 -16.02 1.65
C ILE A 76 4.93 -15.17 1.36
N PRO A 77 5.97 -15.73 0.72
CA PRO A 77 7.18 -15.00 0.39
C PRO A 77 6.97 -14.14 -0.87
N ILE A 78 6.19 -13.06 -0.74
CA ILE A 78 6.05 -12.06 -1.79
C ILE A 78 7.35 -11.25 -1.85
N GLY A 79 7.98 -11.18 -3.02
CA GLY A 79 9.21 -10.41 -3.24
C GLY A 79 8.98 -8.89 -3.27
N SER A 80 10.02 -8.15 -3.66
CA SER A 80 9.94 -6.69 -3.79
C SER A 80 9.04 -6.27 -4.95
N LEU A 81 8.18 -5.27 -4.71
CA LEU A 81 7.41 -4.58 -5.75
C LEU A 81 8.23 -3.39 -6.26
N ASP A 82 8.26 -3.23 -7.57
CA ASP A 82 8.95 -2.15 -8.27
C ASP A 82 8.18 -1.78 -9.56
N GLU A 83 8.70 -0.83 -10.33
CA GLU A 83 8.05 -0.39 -11.58
C GLU A 83 7.94 -1.52 -12.63
N SER A 84 8.84 -2.51 -12.59
CA SER A 84 8.80 -3.66 -13.51
C SER A 84 7.83 -4.75 -13.03
N ASN A 85 7.57 -4.83 -11.73
CA ASN A 85 6.66 -5.79 -11.10
C ASN A 85 5.77 -5.08 -10.07
N PRO A 86 4.88 -4.16 -10.50
CA PRO A 86 4.08 -3.36 -9.59
C PRO A 86 2.92 -4.16 -8.99
N ALA A 87 2.63 -5.34 -9.51
CA ALA A 87 1.49 -6.16 -9.11
C ALA A 87 1.82 -7.65 -9.15
N GLY A 88 0.99 -8.43 -8.47
CA GLY A 88 1.07 -9.88 -8.48
C GLY A 88 -0.17 -10.55 -7.93
N ARG A 89 -0.15 -11.88 -8.02
CA ARG A 89 -1.26 -12.73 -7.59
C ARG A 89 -0.72 -13.99 -6.93
N THR A 90 -1.29 -14.33 -5.78
CA THR A 90 -1.05 -15.61 -5.10
C THR A 90 -2.37 -16.30 -4.84
N ASP A 91 -2.48 -17.55 -5.28
CA ASP A 91 -3.63 -18.41 -4.99
C ASP A 91 -3.29 -19.32 -3.81
N VAL A 92 -4.23 -19.46 -2.89
CA VAL A 92 -4.09 -20.25 -1.66
C VAL A 92 -5.22 -21.26 -1.58
N THR A 93 -4.85 -22.53 -1.44
CA THR A 93 -5.78 -23.65 -1.35
C THR A 93 -5.88 -24.11 0.10
N PHE A 94 -7.09 -24.07 0.64
CA PHE A 94 -7.41 -24.62 1.95
C PHE A 94 -8.18 -25.92 1.75
N SER A 95 -7.63 -27.03 2.22
CA SER A 95 -8.23 -28.36 2.08
C SER A 95 -8.41 -29.05 3.43
N LEU A 96 -9.53 -29.76 3.58
CA LEU A 96 -9.73 -30.65 4.71
C LEU A 96 -8.86 -31.90 4.50
N PRO A 97 -8.13 -32.37 5.53
CA PRO A 97 -7.19 -33.48 5.37
C PRO A 97 -7.90 -34.74 4.86
N GLU A 98 -7.44 -35.28 3.74
CA GLU A 98 -8.00 -36.49 3.16
C GLU A 98 -7.93 -37.66 4.16
N SER A 99 -9.07 -38.31 4.39
CA SER A 99 -9.13 -39.54 5.16
C SER A 99 -9.97 -40.58 4.43
N ALA A 100 -9.86 -41.85 4.83
CA ALA A 100 -10.69 -42.93 4.28
C ALA A 100 -12.20 -42.74 4.56
N GLN A 101 -12.60 -41.70 5.29
CA GLN A 101 -13.98 -41.32 5.57
C GLN A 101 -14.25 -39.90 5.04
N PRO A 102 -15.50 -39.57 4.67
CA PRO A 102 -15.86 -38.22 4.27
C PRO A 102 -15.49 -37.20 5.35
N ASN A 103 -14.88 -36.10 4.93
CA ASN A 103 -14.50 -35.03 5.83
C ASN A 103 -15.72 -34.45 6.55
N ASN A 104 -15.50 -34.02 7.80
CA ASN A 104 -16.52 -33.27 8.51
C ASN A 104 -16.59 -31.87 7.90
N PRO A 105 -17.78 -31.42 7.44
CA PRO A 105 -17.88 -30.10 6.85
C PRO A 105 -17.46 -29.00 7.83
N ALA A 106 -16.78 -27.98 7.32
CA ALA A 106 -16.14 -26.95 8.11
C ALA A 106 -16.45 -25.55 7.60
N ALA A 107 -16.50 -24.58 8.49
CA ALA A 107 -16.51 -23.18 8.13
C ALA A 107 -15.10 -22.61 8.24
N LEU A 108 -14.61 -22.00 7.17
CA LEU A 108 -13.28 -21.41 7.09
C LEU A 108 -13.34 -19.93 7.46
N TRP A 109 -12.42 -19.50 8.31
CA TRP A 109 -12.25 -18.12 8.73
C TRP A 109 -10.83 -17.66 8.47
N LEU A 110 -10.68 -16.44 7.99
CA LEU A 110 -9.41 -15.74 7.87
C LEU A 110 -9.43 -14.49 8.74
N ALA A 111 -8.36 -14.26 9.49
CA ALA A 111 -8.18 -13.06 10.27
C ALA A 111 -6.77 -12.50 10.06
N THR A 112 -6.59 -11.23 10.36
CA THR A 112 -5.29 -10.56 10.30
C THR A 112 -5.14 -9.60 11.48
N ASP A 113 -3.97 -9.00 11.59
CA ASP A 113 -3.61 -7.96 12.55
C ASP A 113 -3.12 -6.79 11.69
N CYS A 114 -2.80 -5.66 12.30
CA CYS A 114 -2.30 -4.53 11.54
C CYS A 114 -0.99 -4.85 10.81
N PRO A 115 -0.73 -4.20 9.67
CA PRO A 115 0.51 -4.36 8.94
C PRO A 115 1.74 -4.09 9.82
N ILE A 116 2.84 -4.76 9.52
CA ILE A 116 4.11 -4.66 10.26
C ILE A 116 5.20 -4.22 9.29
N PRO A 117 5.91 -3.11 9.54
CA PRO A 117 5.68 -2.16 10.64
C PRO A 117 4.31 -1.48 10.55
N ALA A 118 3.77 -1.06 11.70
CA ALA A 118 2.55 -0.27 11.75
C ALA A 118 2.84 1.16 11.27
N SER A 119 1.81 1.87 10.80
CA SER A 119 1.92 3.27 10.32
C SER A 119 2.91 3.47 9.17
N THR A 120 2.94 2.55 8.20
CA THR A 120 3.76 2.72 6.99
C THR A 120 2.94 3.31 5.86
N ALA A 121 3.54 4.21 5.08
CA ALA A 121 2.91 4.72 3.86
C ALA A 121 2.77 3.60 2.81
N LEU A 122 3.66 2.60 2.82
CA LEU A 122 3.52 1.43 1.95
C LEU A 122 2.22 0.65 2.20
N ALA A 123 1.75 0.57 3.45
CA ALA A 123 0.49 -0.09 3.78
C ALA A 123 -0.76 0.67 3.25
N GLU A 124 -0.63 1.97 2.99
CA GLU A 124 -1.67 2.76 2.33
C GLU A 124 -1.60 2.58 0.80
N ALA A 125 -0.38 2.51 0.25
CA ALA A 125 -0.14 2.49 -1.19
C ALA A 125 -0.37 1.12 -1.85
N VAL A 126 -0.19 0.03 -1.12
CA VAL A 126 -0.49 -1.32 -1.62
C VAL A 126 -2.00 -1.56 -1.56
N THR A 127 -2.62 -1.72 -2.72
CA THR A 127 -3.99 -2.20 -2.83
C THR A 127 -3.98 -3.72 -2.78
N LEU A 128 -4.81 -4.30 -1.90
CA LEU A 128 -5.04 -5.73 -1.79
C LEU A 128 -6.48 -6.04 -2.17
N ARG A 129 -6.66 -7.10 -2.95
CA ARG A 129 -7.96 -7.70 -3.26
C ARG A 129 -7.94 -9.18 -2.90
N LEU A 130 -8.89 -9.57 -2.06
CA LEU A 130 -9.15 -10.95 -1.68
C LEU A 130 -10.41 -11.45 -2.38
N SER A 131 -10.33 -12.59 -3.05
CA SER A 131 -11.47 -13.20 -3.74
C SER A 131 -11.46 -14.71 -3.63
N THR A 132 -12.63 -15.34 -3.72
CA THR A 132 -12.72 -16.78 -3.97
C THR A 132 -12.49 -17.06 -5.45
N VAL A 133 -11.77 -18.12 -5.74
CA VAL A 133 -11.47 -18.56 -7.12
C VAL A 133 -11.81 -20.03 -7.31
N ASP A 134 -12.09 -20.41 -8.54
CA ASP A 134 -12.16 -21.81 -8.93
C ASP A 134 -10.78 -22.47 -8.77
N CYS A 135 -10.72 -23.60 -8.08
CA CYS A 135 -9.45 -24.26 -7.77
C CYS A 135 -8.74 -24.86 -8.99
N ASP A 136 -9.47 -25.17 -10.07
CA ASP A 136 -8.89 -25.81 -11.25
C ASP A 136 -8.46 -24.76 -12.30
N THR A 137 -9.24 -23.69 -12.44
CA THR A 137 -9.08 -22.68 -13.49
C THR A 137 -8.51 -21.36 -13.00
N GLY A 138 -8.58 -21.07 -11.70
CA GLY A 138 -8.21 -19.77 -11.13
C GLY A 138 -9.17 -18.64 -11.50
N GLU A 139 -10.35 -18.94 -12.07
CA GLU A 139 -11.34 -17.92 -12.41
C GLU A 139 -11.94 -17.32 -11.13
N THR A 140 -12.03 -16.00 -11.06
CA THR A 140 -12.61 -15.30 -9.92
C THR A 140 -14.11 -15.55 -9.83
N HIS A 141 -14.56 -16.08 -8.69
CA HIS A 141 -15.97 -16.31 -8.40
C HIS A 141 -16.59 -15.11 -7.69
N ALA A 142 -16.02 -14.70 -6.56
CA ALA A 142 -16.57 -13.61 -5.77
C ALA A 142 -15.51 -12.83 -5.01
N SER A 143 -15.67 -11.50 -4.97
CA SER A 143 -14.83 -10.63 -4.13
C SER A 143 -15.25 -10.77 -2.67
N ILE A 144 -14.26 -10.97 -1.79
CA ILE A 144 -14.44 -11.02 -0.34
C ILE A 144 -14.21 -9.62 0.24
N ILE A 145 -13.07 -9.01 -0.07
CA ILE A 145 -12.71 -7.67 0.39
C ILE A 145 -11.66 -7.03 -0.53
N SER A 146 -11.65 -5.71 -0.62
CA SER A 146 -10.64 -4.94 -1.36
C SER A 146 -10.43 -3.56 -0.75
N GLY A 147 -9.21 -3.06 -0.80
CA GLY A 147 -8.80 -1.74 -0.30
C GLY A 147 -7.28 -1.64 -0.15
N SER A 148 -6.79 -0.60 0.51
CA SER A 148 -5.39 -0.55 0.95
C SER A 148 -5.08 -1.70 1.92
N LEU A 149 -3.82 -2.10 2.02
CA LEU A 149 -3.36 -3.16 2.92
C LEU A 149 -3.81 -2.87 4.37
N ARG A 150 -3.72 -1.61 4.82
CA ARG A 150 -4.23 -1.19 6.14
C ARG A 150 -5.74 -1.38 6.26
N SER A 151 -6.52 -0.89 5.30
CA SER A 151 -7.99 -0.97 5.37
C SER A 151 -8.52 -2.41 5.33
N VAL A 152 -7.88 -3.27 4.54
CA VAL A 152 -8.16 -4.71 4.53
C VAL A 152 -7.79 -5.33 5.87
N ALA A 153 -6.64 -4.95 6.44
CA ALA A 153 -6.22 -5.41 7.74
C ALA A 153 -7.26 -5.08 8.82
N GLU A 154 -7.71 -3.83 8.87
CA GLU A 154 -8.73 -3.34 9.81
C GLU A 154 -10.02 -4.14 9.75
N ALA A 155 -10.52 -4.38 8.54
CA ALA A 155 -11.78 -5.06 8.33
C ALA A 155 -11.71 -6.56 8.66
N MET A 156 -10.53 -7.18 8.58
CA MET A 156 -10.34 -8.62 8.79
C MET A 156 -9.94 -9.01 10.22
N GLN A 157 -9.72 -8.05 11.13
CA GLN A 157 -9.22 -8.34 12.49
C GLN A 157 -10.08 -9.32 13.29
N THR A 158 -11.40 -9.23 13.15
CA THR A 158 -12.34 -10.07 13.88
C THR A 158 -12.72 -11.34 13.13
N GLY A 159 -12.03 -11.67 12.02
CA GLY A 159 -12.30 -12.85 11.21
C GLY A 159 -13.38 -12.62 10.16
N VAL A 160 -13.05 -12.96 8.90
CA VAL A 160 -13.96 -13.03 7.76
C VAL A 160 -14.15 -14.48 7.37
N ARG A 161 -15.39 -14.84 7.06
CA ARG A 161 -15.77 -16.19 6.68
C ARG A 161 -15.59 -16.39 5.17
N ILE A 162 -15.02 -17.53 4.77
CA ILE A 162 -14.58 -17.81 3.38
C ILE A 162 -15.20 -19.10 2.82
N ASP A 163 -15.99 -19.83 3.61
CA ASP A 163 -16.66 -21.04 3.13
C ASP A 163 -17.93 -20.71 2.32
N GLY A 164 -17.94 -21.19 1.07
CA GLY A 164 -19.06 -21.08 0.13
C GLY A 164 -18.94 -19.94 -0.88
N ASP A 165 -19.97 -19.77 -1.71
CA ASP A 165 -20.15 -18.57 -2.52
C ASP A 165 -20.63 -17.42 -1.61
N PRO A 166 -19.81 -16.39 -1.34
CA PRO A 166 -20.16 -15.31 -0.42
C PRO A 166 -21.32 -14.43 -0.93
N THR A 167 -21.76 -14.63 -2.18
CA THR A 167 -22.90 -13.93 -2.78
C THR A 167 -24.23 -14.67 -2.62
N THR A 168 -24.22 -15.92 -2.13
CA THR A 168 -25.43 -16.74 -1.97
C THR A 168 -25.86 -16.90 -0.51
N ALA A 169 -27.18 -17.01 -0.32
CA ALA A 169 -27.83 -16.93 0.99
C ALA A 169 -28.07 -18.27 1.70
N PRO A 170 -27.32 -19.33 1.38
CA PRO A 170 -26.82 -20.12 2.50
C PRO A 170 -25.31 -20.12 2.51
N VAL A 171 -24.75 -19.80 3.67
CA VAL A 171 -23.33 -20.02 3.92
C VAL A 171 -23.06 -21.52 3.86
N GLU A 172 -22.23 -21.95 2.91
CA GLU A 172 -21.97 -23.37 2.63
C GLU A 172 -20.69 -23.82 3.31
N CYS A 173 -20.79 -24.87 4.11
CA CYS A 173 -19.62 -25.45 4.75
C CYS A 173 -18.71 -26.13 3.74
N LEU A 174 -17.42 -25.85 3.85
CA LEU A 174 -16.35 -26.53 3.14
C LEU A 174 -16.47 -28.04 3.36
N THR A 175 -16.58 -28.81 2.28
CA THR A 175 -16.59 -30.28 2.34
C THR A 175 -15.28 -30.90 1.87
N ASP A 176 -14.51 -30.17 1.07
CA ASP A 176 -13.30 -30.64 0.44
C ASP A 176 -12.21 -29.56 0.45
N GLN A 177 -12.24 -28.65 -0.54
CA GLN A 177 -11.29 -27.54 -0.67
C GLN A 177 -11.95 -26.23 -1.11
N VAL A 178 -11.30 -25.12 -0.80
CA VAL A 178 -11.63 -23.77 -1.28
C VAL A 178 -10.34 -23.06 -1.65
N CYS A 179 -10.39 -22.32 -2.76
CA CYS A 179 -9.25 -21.55 -3.26
C CYS A 179 -9.55 -20.06 -3.17
N VAL A 180 -8.54 -19.32 -2.71
CA VAL A 180 -8.61 -17.90 -2.43
C VAL A 180 -7.47 -17.21 -3.16
N SER A 181 -7.76 -16.14 -3.88
CA SER A 181 -6.75 -15.33 -4.56
C SER A 181 -6.47 -14.06 -3.77
N PHE A 182 -5.19 -13.77 -3.60
CA PHE A 182 -4.62 -12.54 -3.08
C PHE A 182 -3.98 -11.79 -4.25
N GLU A 183 -4.67 -10.77 -4.75
CA GLU A 183 -4.14 -9.88 -5.79
C GLU A 183 -3.66 -8.59 -5.12
N TYR A 184 -2.44 -8.19 -5.40
CA TYR A 184 -1.84 -6.99 -4.85
C TYR A 184 -1.26 -6.10 -5.95
N GLU A 185 -1.31 -4.80 -5.73
CA GLU A 185 -0.83 -3.78 -6.65
C GLU A 185 -0.26 -2.61 -5.86
N LEU A 186 0.93 -2.15 -6.24
CA LEU A 186 1.60 -0.97 -5.69
C LEU A 186 1.40 0.22 -6.61
N THR A 187 0.85 1.30 -6.04
CA THR A 187 0.41 2.47 -6.80
C THR A 187 1.09 3.75 -6.35
N GLY A 188 1.80 4.42 -7.26
CA GLY A 188 2.30 5.79 -7.07
C GLY A 188 3.25 5.95 -5.88
N TYR A 189 3.93 4.87 -5.52
CA TYR A 189 4.75 4.79 -4.32
C TYR A 189 6.23 4.96 -4.64
N VAL A 190 6.89 5.87 -3.92
CA VAL A 190 8.33 6.07 -3.99
C VAL A 190 8.94 5.78 -2.63
N GLY A 191 9.71 4.69 -2.57
CA GLY A 191 10.28 4.22 -1.32
C GLY A 191 10.95 2.87 -1.40
N THR A 192 11.59 2.48 -0.29
CA THR A 192 12.26 1.19 -0.13
C THR A 192 11.79 0.43 1.11
N GLU A 193 10.65 0.83 1.69
CA GLU A 193 10.06 0.17 2.85
C GLU A 193 9.67 -1.29 2.53
N THR A 194 9.51 -2.07 3.60
CA THR A 194 8.93 -3.42 3.55
C THR A 194 7.73 -3.45 4.49
N VAL A 195 6.67 -4.13 4.08
CA VAL A 195 5.49 -4.34 4.92
C VAL A 195 5.05 -5.80 4.88
N GLU A 196 4.70 -6.34 6.05
CA GLU A 196 4.13 -7.66 6.21
C GLU A 196 2.68 -7.53 6.69
N LEU A 197 1.77 -8.31 6.10
CA LEU A 197 0.42 -8.50 6.61
C LEU A 197 0.30 -9.90 7.21
N PRO A 198 0.29 -10.05 8.54
CA PRO A 198 0.20 -11.37 9.15
C PRO A 198 -1.21 -11.93 8.98
N LEU A 199 -1.35 -13.11 8.37
CA LEU A 199 -2.65 -13.74 8.14
C LEU A 199 -2.79 -15.02 8.96
N TRP A 200 -3.90 -15.18 9.66
CA TRP A 200 -4.29 -16.39 10.37
C TRP A 200 -5.51 -17.03 9.73
N PHE A 201 -5.59 -18.34 9.84
CA PHE A 201 -6.76 -19.09 9.40
C PHE A 201 -7.23 -20.07 10.47
N GLY A 202 -8.50 -20.44 10.40
CA GLY A 202 -9.09 -21.45 11.28
C GLY A 202 -10.34 -22.05 10.65
N ALA A 203 -10.54 -23.35 10.89
CA ALA A 203 -11.73 -24.06 10.44
C ALA A 203 -12.53 -24.60 11.63
N VAL A 204 -13.85 -24.41 11.62
CA VAL A 204 -14.76 -24.88 12.69
C VAL A 204 -15.81 -25.81 12.11
N GLN A 205 -16.00 -26.98 12.72
CA GLN A 205 -16.95 -27.99 12.25
C GLN A 205 -18.40 -27.48 12.27
N CYS A 206 -19.12 -27.62 11.15
CA CYS A 206 -20.48 -27.12 10.99
C CYS A 206 -21.60 -27.95 11.64
N ARG A 207 -21.31 -29.17 12.14
CA ARG A 207 -22.35 -30.13 12.54
C ARG A 207 -23.12 -29.80 13.83
N ASN A 208 -22.59 -28.95 14.71
CA ASN A 208 -23.13 -28.80 16.07
C ASN A 208 -23.36 -27.36 16.56
N ASP A 209 -22.93 -26.35 15.83
CA ASP A 209 -23.23 -24.94 16.10
C ASP A 209 -23.06 -24.15 14.80
N LEU A 210 -23.64 -22.95 14.71
CA LEU A 210 -23.44 -22.01 13.61
C LEU A 210 -21.97 -21.55 13.61
N ALA A 211 -21.05 -22.42 13.18
CA ALA A 211 -19.68 -22.09 12.79
C ALA A 211 -19.08 -20.94 13.61
N THR A 212 -19.03 -21.08 14.95
CA THR A 212 -18.66 -19.98 15.84
C THR A 212 -17.32 -19.41 15.40
N ASN A 213 -17.30 -18.11 15.09
CA ASN A 213 -16.12 -17.44 14.61
C ASN A 213 -14.97 -17.57 15.64
N PRO A 214 -13.87 -18.27 15.31
CA PRO A 214 -12.77 -18.48 16.24
C PRO A 214 -11.98 -17.19 16.55
N PHE A 215 -12.24 -16.12 15.80
CA PHE A 215 -11.63 -14.80 15.97
C PHE A 215 -12.60 -13.74 16.52
N GLY A 216 -13.84 -14.14 16.84
CA GLY A 216 -14.88 -13.20 17.26
C GLY A 216 -14.63 -12.50 18.60
N ASP A 217 -13.80 -13.08 19.46
CA ASP A 217 -13.41 -12.52 20.75
C ASP A 217 -12.16 -11.61 20.67
N ARG A 218 -11.57 -11.43 19.48
CA ARG A 218 -10.46 -10.49 19.31
C ARG A 218 -10.99 -9.07 19.51
N GLU A 219 -10.27 -8.27 20.31
CA GLU A 219 -10.53 -6.84 20.43
C GLU A 219 -9.86 -6.12 19.25
N PRO A 220 -10.61 -5.63 18.24
CA PRO A 220 -10.01 -4.94 17.11
C PRO A 220 -9.37 -3.63 17.60
N GLN A 221 -8.14 -3.39 17.17
CA GLN A 221 -7.44 -2.12 17.36
C GLN A 221 -7.38 -1.39 16.03
N PRO A 222 -7.74 -0.10 15.95
CA PRO A 222 -7.56 0.67 14.72
C PRO A 222 -6.11 0.53 14.24
N CYS A 223 -5.92 0.24 12.96
CA CYS A 223 -4.57 0.21 12.43
C CYS A 223 -4.13 1.65 12.25
N PRO A 224 -3.05 2.07 12.92
CA PRO A 224 -2.67 3.47 12.84
C PRO A 224 -2.25 3.75 11.38
N PRO A 225 -2.75 4.85 10.80
CA PRO A 225 -2.47 5.20 9.41
C PRO A 225 -0.98 5.45 9.20
N GLY A 226 -0.52 5.30 7.96
CA GLY A 226 0.77 5.85 7.55
C GLY A 226 0.78 7.37 7.73
N GLU A 227 1.97 7.96 7.91
CA GLU A 227 2.09 9.41 7.70
C GLU A 227 1.86 9.68 6.20
N ASP A 228 0.94 10.60 5.88
CA ASP A 228 0.51 10.86 4.50
C ASP A 228 1.65 11.43 3.62
N CYS A 229 2.73 11.93 4.23
CA CYS A 229 3.90 12.48 3.55
C CYS A 229 5.09 12.66 4.50
N PRO A 230 5.78 11.58 4.94
CA PRO A 230 6.86 11.70 5.93
C PRO A 230 8.05 12.49 5.38
N CYS A 231 8.27 12.47 4.06
CA CYS A 231 9.23 13.35 3.40
C CYS A 231 8.66 13.97 2.13
N CYS A 232 8.92 15.27 1.97
CA CYS A 232 8.59 16.04 0.79
C CYS A 232 9.86 16.27 -0.03
N ARG A 233 10.09 15.51 -1.10
CA ARG A 233 11.33 15.58 -1.88
C ARG A 233 11.12 16.17 -3.25
N THR A 234 12.07 16.96 -3.72
CA THR A 234 12.10 17.44 -5.10
C THR A 234 12.17 16.28 -6.09
N LEU A 235 11.14 16.15 -6.93
CA LEU A 235 11.12 15.22 -8.05
C LEU A 235 11.79 15.84 -9.29
N GLY A 236 11.45 17.09 -9.58
CA GLY A 236 12.01 17.79 -10.73
C GLY A 236 11.62 19.25 -10.84
N LYS A 237 12.27 19.93 -11.78
CA LYS A 237 12.08 21.33 -12.12
C LYS A 237 11.89 21.48 -13.62
N LEU A 238 10.88 22.24 -14.03
CA LEU A 238 10.59 22.60 -15.41
C LEU A 238 10.93 24.09 -15.60
N GLU A 239 12.07 24.38 -16.24
CA GLU A 239 12.46 25.72 -16.66
C GLU A 239 11.75 26.11 -17.97
N LEU A 240 11.20 27.33 -18.03
CA LEU A 240 10.63 27.90 -19.25
C LEU A 240 11.77 28.55 -20.05
N GLU A 241 12.35 27.76 -20.95
CA GLU A 241 13.44 28.18 -21.83
C GLU A 241 13.07 28.02 -23.31
N ALA A 242 13.66 28.88 -24.15
CA ALA A 242 13.51 28.77 -25.59
C ALA A 242 14.20 27.50 -26.13
N GLY A 243 13.48 26.73 -26.96
CA GLY A 243 14.02 25.54 -27.64
C GLY A 243 13.17 24.28 -27.50
N THR A 244 12.27 24.26 -26.52
CA THR A 244 11.26 23.20 -26.36
C THR A 244 9.99 23.57 -27.14
N PRO A 245 9.44 22.71 -28.02
CA PRO A 245 8.21 23.01 -28.73
C PRO A 245 7.06 23.37 -27.79
N GLY A 246 6.38 24.49 -28.06
CA GLY A 246 5.30 25.02 -27.20
C GLY A 246 5.80 25.73 -25.94
N MET A 247 7.08 26.11 -25.87
CA MET A 247 7.68 26.83 -24.74
C MET A 247 8.65 27.93 -25.24
N ASP A 248 8.69 29.06 -24.53
CA ASP A 248 9.59 30.20 -24.76
C ASP A 248 10.04 30.78 -23.39
N GLU A 249 10.93 31.79 -23.38
CA GLU A 249 11.59 32.38 -22.19
C GLU A 249 10.66 32.95 -21.09
N SER A 250 9.34 32.89 -21.26
CA SER A 250 8.31 33.23 -20.27
C SER A 250 6.91 32.73 -20.67
N PHE A 251 6.82 31.79 -21.60
CA PHE A 251 5.55 31.32 -22.15
C PHE A 251 5.54 29.81 -22.29
N ILE A 252 4.38 29.22 -22.08
CA ILE A 252 4.15 27.79 -22.23
C ILE A 252 2.73 27.54 -22.73
N GLU A 253 2.59 26.65 -23.70
CA GLU A 253 1.31 26.16 -24.21
C GLU A 253 0.84 24.95 -23.38
N PRO A 254 -0.47 24.62 -23.39
CA PRO A 254 -0.92 23.33 -22.89
C PRO A 254 -0.24 22.17 -23.65
N GLY A 255 0.23 21.18 -22.92
CA GLY A 255 1.03 20.08 -23.45
C GLY A 255 1.74 19.29 -22.36
N THR A 256 2.49 18.26 -22.77
CA THR A 256 3.27 17.41 -21.85
C THR A 256 4.75 17.74 -21.98
N TYR A 257 5.39 18.02 -20.84
CA TYR A 257 6.77 18.49 -20.78
C TYR A 257 7.55 17.68 -19.74
N ALA A 258 8.70 17.12 -20.12
CA ALA A 258 9.63 16.51 -19.17
C ALA A 258 10.30 17.59 -18.30
N PHE A 259 10.68 17.22 -17.08
CA PHE A 259 11.49 18.10 -16.26
C PHE A 259 12.84 18.40 -16.93
N THR A 260 13.27 19.67 -16.84
CA THR A 260 14.59 20.11 -17.34
C THR A 260 15.72 19.74 -16.37
N GLU A 261 15.39 19.60 -15.08
CA GLU A 261 16.29 19.11 -14.04
C GLU A 261 15.53 18.15 -13.10
N GLY A 262 16.21 17.14 -12.57
CA GLY A 262 15.60 16.10 -11.71
C GLY A 262 15.32 14.81 -12.48
N ASP A 263 14.26 14.10 -12.11
CA ASP A 263 13.90 12.82 -12.71
C ASP A 263 13.16 13.01 -14.04
N THR A 264 13.84 12.75 -15.15
CA THR A 264 13.30 12.91 -16.51
C THR A 264 12.33 11.79 -16.93
N SER A 265 12.17 10.74 -16.12
CA SER A 265 11.10 9.76 -16.35
C SER A 265 9.72 10.34 -16.04
N TYR A 266 9.66 11.47 -15.32
CA TYR A 266 8.45 12.21 -15.02
C TYR A 266 8.37 13.55 -15.76
N GLY A 267 7.15 14.08 -15.85
CA GLY A 267 6.89 15.37 -16.46
C GLY A 267 5.56 15.97 -16.02
N LEU A 268 5.26 17.15 -16.56
CA LEU A 268 4.02 17.88 -16.30
C LEU A 268 3.15 17.86 -17.55
N GLU A 269 1.90 17.41 -17.42
CA GLU A 269 0.86 17.68 -18.40
C GLU A 269 0.12 18.94 -17.99
N ILE A 270 0.44 20.04 -18.67
CA ILE A 270 -0.19 21.34 -18.49
C ILE A 270 -1.46 21.38 -19.33
N TYR A 271 -2.61 21.57 -18.67
CA TYR A 271 -3.91 21.57 -19.32
C TYR A 271 -4.60 22.94 -19.31
N ALA A 272 -4.17 23.86 -18.45
CA ALA A 272 -4.66 25.24 -18.44
C ALA A 272 -3.55 26.24 -18.12
N ILE A 273 -3.67 27.44 -18.67
CA ILE A 273 -2.71 28.53 -18.46
C ILE A 273 -3.45 29.85 -18.23
N GLU A 274 -2.82 30.73 -17.44
CA GLU A 274 -3.15 32.14 -17.36
C GLU A 274 -2.02 32.96 -17.97
N THR A 275 -2.37 34.02 -18.70
CA THR A 275 -1.39 34.84 -19.41
C THR A 275 -1.58 36.33 -19.14
N LYS A 276 -0.49 37.09 -19.32
CA LYS A 276 -0.49 38.56 -19.36
C LYS A 276 0.13 39.06 -20.66
N ASP A 277 0.22 40.39 -20.77
CA ASP A 277 0.85 41.10 -21.90
C ASP A 277 0.30 40.70 -23.28
N GLY A 278 -1.00 40.43 -23.34
CA GLY A 278 -1.69 40.07 -24.59
C GLY A 278 -1.52 38.60 -24.99
N GLY A 279 -1.14 37.73 -24.05
CA GLY A 279 -1.00 36.29 -24.27
C GLY A 279 0.42 35.83 -24.53
N THR A 280 1.42 36.68 -24.30
CA THR A 280 2.84 36.38 -24.61
C THR A 280 3.64 35.96 -23.39
N GLU A 281 3.09 36.09 -22.18
CA GLU A 281 3.75 35.70 -20.94
C GLU A 281 2.80 34.90 -20.07
N THR A 282 3.18 33.69 -19.66
CA THR A 282 2.40 32.83 -18.77
C THR A 282 2.62 33.24 -17.32
N THR A 283 1.55 33.48 -16.58
CA THR A 283 1.57 33.88 -15.16
C THR A 283 1.10 32.79 -14.22
N GLY A 284 0.32 31.83 -14.73
CA GLY A 284 -0.19 30.69 -13.98
C GLY A 284 -0.41 29.48 -14.87
N VAL A 285 -0.37 28.29 -14.28
CA VAL A 285 -0.61 27.01 -14.95
C VAL A 285 -1.40 26.07 -14.06
N ALA A 286 -2.17 25.17 -14.65
CA ALA A 286 -2.69 23.98 -13.98
C ALA A 286 -2.16 22.75 -14.70
N PHE A 287 -1.70 21.77 -13.92
CA PHE A 287 -1.07 20.58 -14.44
C PHE A 287 -1.34 19.36 -13.58
N ARG A 288 -1.11 18.20 -14.19
CA ARG A 288 -0.93 16.93 -13.48
C ARG A 288 0.47 16.37 -13.73
N LEU A 289 1.03 15.71 -12.72
CA LEU A 289 2.25 14.94 -12.83
C LEU A 289 1.95 13.69 -13.66
N VAL A 290 2.86 13.35 -14.58
CA VAL A 290 2.76 12.18 -15.45
C VAL A 290 4.07 11.41 -15.46
N ASN A 291 3.99 10.09 -15.59
CA ASN A 291 5.14 9.24 -15.90
C ASN A 291 5.26 9.15 -17.43
N LEU A 292 6.39 9.57 -17.97
CA LEU A 292 6.66 9.67 -19.40
C LEU A 292 7.17 8.35 -20.00
N GLU A 293 7.78 7.50 -19.18
CA GLU A 293 8.24 6.18 -19.60
C GLU A 293 7.08 5.18 -19.63
N PHE A 294 6.17 5.31 -18.67
CA PHE A 294 4.96 4.50 -18.52
C PHE A 294 3.73 5.43 -18.46
N PRO A 295 3.09 5.75 -19.60
CA PRO A 295 1.97 6.71 -19.64
C PRO A 295 0.74 6.33 -18.81
N ASP A 296 0.51 5.02 -18.65
CA ASP A 296 -0.53 4.46 -17.77
C ASP A 296 0.04 4.11 -16.38
N GLY A 297 1.31 4.40 -16.16
CA GLY A 297 2.04 4.20 -14.92
C GLY A 297 1.59 5.20 -13.86
N LEU A 298 1.72 4.77 -12.61
CA LEU A 298 1.19 5.50 -11.47
C LEU A 298 2.20 6.56 -11.06
N VAL A 299 1.69 7.70 -10.58
CA VAL A 299 2.49 8.87 -10.28
C VAL A 299 2.43 9.20 -8.78
N PRO A 300 3.53 9.70 -8.19
CA PRO A 300 3.55 10.12 -6.80
C PRO A 300 2.59 11.29 -6.54
N SER A 301 2.16 11.41 -5.29
CA SER A 301 1.32 12.54 -4.85
C SER A 301 2.15 13.81 -4.75
N LEU A 302 1.58 14.94 -5.17
CA LEU A 302 2.20 16.25 -5.04
C LEU A 302 2.25 16.64 -3.56
N CYS A 303 3.45 16.91 -3.07
CA CYS A 303 3.65 17.48 -1.73
C CYS A 303 3.70 19.00 -1.78
N THR A 304 4.57 19.55 -2.64
CA THR A 304 4.76 20.99 -2.77
C THR A 304 5.00 21.33 -4.24
N VAL A 305 4.37 22.41 -4.70
CA VAL A 305 4.65 23.03 -5.99
C VAL A 305 5.15 24.45 -5.75
N ALA A 306 6.35 24.77 -6.23
CA ALA A 306 6.89 26.11 -6.17
C ALA A 306 6.94 26.73 -7.57
N VAL A 307 6.28 27.87 -7.74
CA VAL A 307 6.24 28.62 -9.01
C VAL A 307 7.09 29.87 -8.90
N LYS A 308 8.19 29.89 -9.64
CA LYS A 308 9.16 30.98 -9.65
C LYS A 308 8.78 32.05 -10.67
N GLY A 309 8.91 33.32 -10.27
CA GLY A 309 8.79 34.45 -11.18
C GLY A 309 9.56 35.68 -10.68
N GLY A 310 10.29 36.36 -11.58
CA GLY A 310 11.11 37.52 -11.21
C GLY A 310 12.14 37.19 -10.12
N ARG A 311 12.13 37.89 -8.98
CA ARG A 311 13.08 37.68 -7.87
C ARG A 311 12.56 36.77 -6.75
N GLY A 312 11.31 36.31 -6.81
CA GLY A 312 10.70 35.48 -5.76
C GLY A 312 9.99 34.26 -6.34
N PHE A 313 9.33 33.50 -5.47
CA PHE A 313 8.48 32.35 -5.81
C PHE A 313 7.19 32.39 -4.97
N VAL A 314 6.18 31.64 -5.41
CA VAL A 314 5.01 31.29 -4.60
C VAL A 314 5.02 29.78 -4.42
N GLN A 315 4.74 29.34 -3.21
CA GLN A 315 4.70 27.93 -2.84
C GLN A 315 3.25 27.52 -2.58
N TYR A 316 2.88 26.36 -3.12
CA TYR A 316 1.59 25.71 -2.96
C TYR A 316 1.86 24.37 -2.30
N ASP A 317 1.63 24.30 -1.00
CA ASP A 317 1.76 23.07 -0.24
C ASP A 317 0.45 22.30 -0.36
N GLY A 318 0.58 21.01 -0.68
CA GLY A 318 -0.50 20.05 -0.52
C GLY A 318 -0.83 19.93 0.96
N ASP A 319 -2.11 19.83 1.26
CA ASP A 319 -2.52 19.12 2.47
C ASP A 319 -2.45 17.61 2.18
N GLU A 320 -3.02 16.79 3.06
CA GLU A 320 -3.08 15.32 3.10
C GLU A 320 -3.63 14.65 1.80
N SER A 321 -3.61 15.33 0.66
CA SER A 321 -4.12 14.89 -0.63
C SER A 321 -3.14 13.96 -1.35
N THR A 322 -3.65 12.81 -1.76
CA THR A 322 -3.01 11.87 -2.68
C THR A 322 -3.00 12.38 -4.13
N ALA A 323 -3.07 13.70 -4.35
CA ALA A 323 -3.35 14.26 -5.66
C ALA A 323 -2.05 14.47 -6.44
N ALA A 324 -1.95 13.83 -7.59
CA ALA A 324 -0.93 14.12 -8.59
C ALA A 324 -1.27 15.37 -9.45
N ASP A 325 -2.33 16.09 -9.11
CA ASP A 325 -2.88 17.21 -9.88
C ASP A 325 -2.99 18.47 -9.01
N THR A 326 -2.58 19.60 -9.57
CA THR A 326 -2.71 20.92 -8.93
C THR A 326 -4.15 21.28 -8.53
N ALA A 327 -5.18 20.73 -9.19
CA ALA A 327 -6.57 20.90 -8.80
C ALA A 327 -6.90 20.32 -7.40
N GLY A 328 -6.07 19.41 -6.89
CA GLY A 328 -6.19 18.84 -5.55
C GLY A 328 -5.54 19.68 -4.44
N LEU A 329 -4.81 20.75 -4.77
CA LEU A 329 -4.08 21.54 -3.77
C LEU A 329 -5.00 22.55 -3.06
N PRO A 330 -4.91 22.70 -1.72
CA PRO A 330 -5.87 23.45 -0.90
C PRO A 330 -5.89 24.97 -1.10
N THR A 331 -5.00 25.52 -1.93
CA THR A 331 -4.82 26.97 -2.13
C THR A 331 -4.81 27.41 -3.59
N THR A 332 -5.14 26.51 -4.52
CA THR A 332 -5.23 26.85 -5.94
C THR A 332 -6.55 27.53 -6.30
N SER A 333 -6.60 28.13 -7.49
CA SER A 333 -7.87 28.59 -8.06
C SER A 333 -8.84 27.39 -8.22
N PRO A 334 -10.15 27.64 -8.41
CA PRO A 334 -11.12 26.57 -8.69
C PRO A 334 -10.77 25.69 -9.90
N ASP A 335 -9.91 26.19 -10.79
CA ASP A 335 -9.45 25.51 -12.00
C ASP A 335 -8.05 24.87 -11.81
N GLY A 336 -7.53 24.81 -10.58
CA GLY A 336 -6.22 24.23 -10.25
C GLY A 336 -5.02 25.11 -10.59
N ILE A 337 -5.21 26.39 -10.95
CA ILE A 337 -4.11 27.25 -11.39
C ILE A 337 -3.19 27.59 -10.21
N VAL A 338 -1.92 27.22 -10.32
CA VAL A 338 -0.79 27.72 -9.53
C VAL A 338 -0.10 28.87 -10.29
N SER A 339 0.15 29.97 -9.60
CA SER A 339 0.64 31.23 -10.18
C SER A 339 2.00 31.66 -9.64
N ALA A 340 2.77 32.34 -10.49
CA ALA A 340 3.96 33.09 -10.11
C ALA A 340 3.59 34.30 -9.21
N PRO A 341 4.59 34.95 -8.56
CA PRO A 341 4.36 36.18 -7.81
C PRO A 341 3.62 37.24 -8.65
N THR A 342 2.75 38.02 -8.00
CA THR A 342 1.86 38.97 -8.69
C THR A 342 2.57 39.84 -9.73
N GLY A 343 2.05 39.82 -10.97
CA GLY A 343 2.57 40.61 -12.08
C GLY A 343 3.89 40.09 -12.68
N LYS A 344 4.29 38.86 -12.35
CA LYS A 344 5.47 38.19 -12.92
C LYS A 344 5.04 37.02 -13.80
N ALA A 345 5.79 36.82 -14.89
CA ALA A 345 5.71 35.58 -15.64
C ALA A 345 6.42 34.46 -14.88
N ILE A 346 6.01 33.23 -15.17
CA ILE A 346 6.67 32.02 -14.69
C ILE A 346 8.04 31.93 -15.37
N SER A 347 9.07 31.71 -14.56
CA SER A 347 10.40 31.30 -15.06
C SER A 347 10.59 29.80 -14.95
N HIS A 348 10.15 29.20 -13.83
CA HIS A 348 10.13 27.75 -13.68
C HIS A 348 9.10 27.28 -12.66
N ILE A 349 8.84 25.98 -12.71
CA ILE A 349 7.99 25.24 -11.78
C ILE A 349 8.85 24.14 -11.17
N THR A 350 8.95 24.11 -9.85
CA THR A 350 9.58 23.02 -9.09
C THR A 350 8.48 22.17 -8.47
N VAL A 351 8.57 20.86 -8.65
CA VAL A 351 7.63 19.88 -8.12
C VAL A 351 8.33 18.98 -7.13
N CYS A 352 7.73 18.89 -5.95
CA CYS A 352 8.11 18.01 -4.87
C CYS A 352 6.98 17.04 -4.58
N VAL A 353 7.34 15.80 -4.31
CA VAL A 353 6.41 14.69 -4.10
C VAL A 353 6.62 14.06 -2.74
N CYS A 354 5.59 13.39 -2.25
CA CYS A 354 5.69 12.61 -1.04
C CYS A 354 6.53 11.35 -1.27
N THR A 355 7.52 11.15 -0.41
CA THR A 355 8.32 9.94 -0.33
C THR A 355 8.21 9.37 1.08
N THR A 356 8.65 8.13 1.24
CA THR A 356 8.67 7.42 2.53
C THR A 356 9.96 7.58 3.31
N GLU A 357 10.86 8.44 2.85
CA GLU A 357 12.08 8.72 3.58
C GLU A 357 11.73 9.32 4.94
N SER A 358 12.54 8.99 5.95
CA SER A 358 12.34 9.54 7.28
C SER A 358 12.49 11.06 7.25
N PRO A 359 11.81 11.82 8.12
CA PRO A 359 12.03 13.26 8.23
C PRO A 359 13.49 13.65 8.50
N GLU A 360 14.28 12.74 9.09
CA GLU A 360 15.71 12.96 9.38
C GLU A 360 16.59 12.85 8.13
N ASP A 361 16.19 12.01 7.17
CA ASP A 361 16.88 11.81 5.88
C ASP A 361 16.27 12.65 4.75
N CYS A 362 15.25 13.47 5.07
CA CYS A 362 14.53 14.25 4.10
C CYS A 362 15.30 15.53 3.71
N ASP A 363 15.83 15.57 2.50
CA ASP A 363 16.45 16.76 1.91
C ASP A 363 15.46 17.93 1.75
N GLY A 364 14.16 17.65 1.85
CA GLY A 364 13.07 18.60 1.71
C GLY A 364 12.82 19.05 0.29
N CYS A 365 11.84 19.95 0.14
CA CYS A 365 11.52 20.56 -1.14
C CYS A 365 12.45 21.76 -1.38
N GLY A 366 13.41 21.58 -2.28
CA GLY A 366 14.41 22.59 -2.62
C GLY A 366 14.61 22.73 -4.12
N ASP A 367 15.05 23.91 -4.56
CA ASP A 367 15.49 24.11 -5.94
C ASP A 367 16.76 23.25 -6.17
N PRO A 368 16.72 22.27 -7.08
CA PRO A 368 17.85 21.37 -7.32
C PRO A 368 19.10 22.11 -7.82
N SER A 369 18.93 23.33 -8.35
CA SER A 369 20.03 24.20 -8.79
C SER A 369 20.65 25.04 -7.66
N LEU A 370 20.06 25.06 -6.47
CA LEU A 370 20.54 25.79 -5.28
C LEU A 370 20.71 24.85 -4.08
N PRO A 371 21.76 24.01 -4.06
CA PRO A 371 22.00 23.13 -2.92
C PRO A 371 22.29 23.95 -1.64
N GLY A 372 21.47 23.76 -0.60
CA GLY A 372 21.80 24.16 0.78
C GLY A 372 21.05 25.35 1.40
N LEU A 373 19.86 25.71 0.93
CA LEU A 373 18.97 26.57 1.72
C LEU A 373 18.01 25.68 2.53
N GLU A 374 18.40 25.37 3.78
CA GLU A 374 17.47 24.90 4.79
C GLU A 374 16.22 25.78 4.79
N SER A 375 15.06 25.15 4.88
CA SER A 375 13.74 25.78 4.90
C SER A 375 13.69 26.98 5.85
N VAL A 376 13.77 28.20 5.31
CA VAL A 376 13.52 29.41 6.10
C VAL A 376 12.02 29.57 6.27
N GLY A 377 11.46 28.75 7.17
CA GLY A 377 10.16 29.01 7.80
C GLY A 377 10.27 30.23 8.71
N ALA A 378 10.15 31.43 8.14
CA ALA A 378 9.98 32.66 8.92
C ALA A 378 8.61 33.27 8.59
N LEU A 379 7.65 33.01 9.49
CA LEU A 379 6.38 33.71 9.60
C LEU A 379 6.53 35.22 9.38
N LEU A 380 5.82 35.77 8.41
CA LEU A 380 5.41 37.17 8.44
C LEU A 380 3.94 37.21 8.88
N ASP A 381 3.75 37.42 10.18
CA ASP A 381 2.47 37.77 10.81
C ASP A 381 2.05 39.18 10.38
N PRO A 382 0.91 39.39 9.69
CA PRO A 382 0.46 40.70 9.28
C PRO A 382 -0.44 41.32 10.36
N ARG A 383 0.09 41.57 11.56
CA ARG A 383 -0.59 42.39 12.58
C ARG A 383 0.41 43.17 13.41
N GLU A 384 0.69 44.40 13.01
CA GLU A 384 0.67 45.60 13.89
C GLU A 384 1.27 46.81 13.15
N GLY A 385 0.47 47.87 13.01
CA GLY A 385 0.91 49.10 12.37
C GLY A 385 -0.14 50.20 12.36
N GLY A 386 -0.93 50.29 13.43
CA GLY A 386 -1.81 51.42 13.70
C GLY A 386 -1.22 52.33 14.76
N ARG A 387 -0.59 53.43 14.35
CA ARG A 387 -0.74 54.80 14.88
C ARG A 387 0.15 55.79 14.16
#